data_AF-A0A7U4GG71-F1
#
_entry.id   AF-A0A7U4GG71-F1
#
_cell.length_a   1.000
_cell.length_b   1.000
_cell.length_c   1.000
_cell.angle_alpha   90.00
_cell.angle_beta   90.00
_cell.angle_gamma   90.00
#
_symmetry.space_group_name_H-M   'P 1'
#
loop_
_entity.id
_entity.type
_entity.pdbx_description
1 polymer ?
#
loop_
_entity_poly.entity_id
_entity_poly.type
_entity_poly.pdbx_seq_one_letter_code
_entity_poly.pdbx_strand_id
1 'polypeptide(L)' 'MSEAKPQDGSTVKGYRTLTEKDIANMNRLKEISCQFIAQLDFLNNGESDGRWLAIAKTDMQTACMAACRAVARPDANS' A
#
# COMPACT_ATOMS: atom_id res chain seq x y z
N MET A 1 13.25 6.24 4.34
CA MET A 1 11.90 5.74 4.00
C MET A 1 11.30 5.18 5.27
N SER A 2 10.18 5.71 5.74
CA SER A 2 9.51 5.16 6.93
C SER A 2 9.05 3.75 6.61
N GLU A 3 9.55 2.75 7.35
CA GLU A 3 9.00 1.40 7.33
C GLU A 3 7.50 1.50 7.59
N ALA A 4 6.70 0.99 6.66
CA ALA A 4 5.25 0.98 6.83
C ALA A 4 4.92 0.05 8.00
N LYS A 5 4.64 0.63 9.17
CA LYS A 5 4.29 -0.13 10.36
C LYS A 5 3.10 -1.06 10.02
N PRO A 6 3.20 -2.37 10.37
CA PRO A 6 2.09 -3.30 10.16
C PRO A 6 0.83 -2.78 10.85
N GLN A 7 -0.34 -3.02 10.26
CA GLN A 7 -1.59 -2.55 10.87
C GLN A 7 -1.86 -3.37 12.14
N ASP A 8 -2.01 -2.68 13.27
CA ASP A 8 -2.14 -3.26 14.62
C ASP A 8 -3.60 -3.45 15.08
N GLY A 9 -4.56 -3.21 14.18
CA GLY A 9 -5.99 -3.35 14.46
C GLY A 9 -6.61 -2.18 15.20
N SER A 10 -5.87 -1.08 15.43
CA SER A 10 -6.44 0.14 15.98
C SER A 10 -7.58 0.68 15.09
N THR A 11 -8.74 0.92 15.69
CA THR A 11 -9.89 1.48 14.98
C THR A 11 -9.58 2.91 14.56
N VAL A 12 -9.52 3.15 13.26
CA VAL A 12 -9.44 4.50 12.70
C VAL A 12 -10.84 5.10 12.69
N LYS A 13 -11.01 6.28 13.29
CA LYS A 13 -12.28 7.01 13.32
C LYS A 13 -12.82 7.16 11.88
N GLY A 14 -14.09 6.77 11.64
CA GLY A 14 -14.72 6.77 10.31
C GLY A 14 -14.57 5.45 9.52
N TYR A 15 -13.97 4.42 10.11
CA TYR A 15 -13.89 3.08 9.55
C TYR A 15 -14.59 2.07 10.46
N ARG A 16 -15.17 1.04 9.85
CA ARG A 16 -15.60 -0.17 10.55
C ARG A 16 -14.42 -0.82 11.27
N THR A 17 -14.73 -1.64 12.28
CA THR A 17 -13.75 -2.53 12.89
C THR A 17 -13.22 -3.53 11.86
N LEU A 18 -11.89 -3.65 11.77
CA LEU A 18 -11.23 -4.62 10.91
C LEU A 18 -11.20 -5.98 11.60
N THR A 19 -11.50 -7.03 10.84
CA THR A 19 -11.25 -8.40 11.28
C THR A 19 -9.77 -8.75 11.14
N GLU A 20 -9.31 -9.80 11.81
CA GLU A 20 -7.94 -10.32 11.62
C GLU A 20 -7.65 -10.64 10.15
N LYS A 21 -8.65 -11.17 9.43
CA LYS A 21 -8.55 -11.43 7.98
C LYS A 21 -8.36 -10.14 7.18
N ASP A 22 -9.05 -9.06 7.54
CA ASP A 22 -8.86 -7.76 6.89
C ASP A 22 -7.45 -7.23 7.11
N ILE A 23 -6.96 -7.31 8.35
CA ILE A 23 -5.59 -6.89 8.72
C ILE A 23 -4.55 -7.70 7.94
N ALA A 24 -4.71 -9.02 7.88
CA ALA A 24 -3.82 -9.90 7.13
C ALA A 24 -3.80 -9.54 5.63
N ASN A 25 -4.98 -9.30 5.03
CA ASN A 25 -5.07 -8.87 3.64
C ASN A 25 -4.40 -7.52 3.40
N MET A 26 -4.62 -6.52 4.26
CA MET A 26 -3.99 -5.20 4.13
C MET A 26 -2.46 -5.28 4.27
N ASN A 27 -1.95 -6.07 5.23
CA ASN A 27 -0.51 -6.27 5.39
C ASN A 27 0.09 -6.96 4.17
N ARG A 28 -0.60 -7.95 3.58
CA ARG A 28 -0.15 -8.60 2.34
C ARG A 28 -0.11 -7.63 1.14
N LEU A 29 -1.11 -6.75 1.02
CA LEU A 29 -1.13 -5.70 -0.03
C LEU A 29 0.06 -4.73 0.13
N LYS A 30 0.33 -4.29 1.37
CA LYS A 30 1.48 -3.43 1.69
C LYS A 30 2.80 -4.12 1.36
N GLU A 31 2.94 -5.40 1.71
CA GLU A 31 4.15 -6.19 1.42
C GLU A 31 4.42 -6.27 -0.09
N ILE A 32 3.40 -6.57 -0.89
CA ILE A 32 3.52 -6.63 -2.36
C ILE A 32 3.94 -5.26 -2.93
N SER A 33 3.32 -4.18 -2.44
CA SER A 33 3.68 -2.81 -2.82
C SER A 33 5.16 -2.50 -2.51
N CYS A 34 5.63 -2.88 -1.31
CA CYS A 34 7.03 -2.72 -0.93
C CYS A 34 7.98 -3.52 -1.83
N GLN A 35 7.65 -4.78 -2.14
CA GLN A 35 8.46 -5.61 -3.03
C GLN A 35 8.56 -5.02 -4.45
N PHE A 36 7.43 -4.53 -4.99
CA PHE A 36 7.42 -3.88 -6.30
C PHE A 36 8.25 -2.59 -6.32
N ILE A 37 8.09 -1.73 -5.31
CA ILE A 37 8.87 -0.49 -5.19
C ILE A 37 10.37 -0.79 -5.05
N ALA A 38 10.74 -1.80 -4.26
CA ALA A 38 12.14 -2.22 -4.14
C ALA A 38 12.73 -2.68 -5.50
N GLN A 39 11.92 -3.36 -6.32
CA GLN A 39 12.32 -3.73 -7.67
C GLN A 39 12.50 -2.50 -8.58
N LEU A 40 11.62 -1.50 -8.49
CA LEU A 40 11.78 -0.24 -9.22
C LEU A 40 13.04 0.51 -8.79
N ASP A 41 13.33 0.56 -7.49
CA ASP A 41 14.53 1.22 -6.96
C ASP A 41 15.80 0.49 -7.41
N PHE A 42 15.78 -0.84 -7.55
CA PHE A 42 16.87 -1.61 -8.17
C PHE A 42 17.07 -1.23 -9.65
N LEU A 43 15.99 -1.17 -10.43
CA LEU A 43 16.04 -0.80 -11.85
C LEU A 43 16.51 0.65 -12.08
N ASN A 44 16.22 1.53 -11.14
CA ASN A 44 16.61 2.95 -11.20
C ASN A 44 18.13 3.16 -11.08
N ASN A 45 18.89 2.14 -10.67
CA ASN A 45 20.35 2.16 -10.67
C ASN A 45 20.97 1.66 -11.99
N GLY A 46 20.14 1.27 -12.97
CA GLY A 46 20.57 0.80 -14.29
C GLY A 46 20.27 1.81 -15.40
N GLU A 47 20.12 1.31 -16.64
CA GLU A 47 19.85 2.13 -17.85
C GLU A 47 18.34 2.35 -18.11
N SER A 48 17.48 1.99 -17.16
CA SER A 48 16.03 2.12 -17.32
C SER A 48 15.59 3.58 -17.32
N ASP A 49 14.50 3.91 -18.03
CA ASP A 49 13.94 5.26 -18.07
C ASP A 49 13.35 5.66 -16.71
N GLY A 50 14.06 6.55 -16.00
CA GLY A 50 13.68 7.03 -14.68
C GLY A 50 12.32 7.72 -14.62
N ARG A 51 11.84 8.33 -15.73
CA ARG A 51 10.50 8.94 -15.77
C ARG A 51 9.42 7.89 -15.62
N TRP A 52 9.53 6.78 -16.36
CA TRP A 52 8.56 5.69 -16.28
C TRP A 52 8.65 4.92 -14.97
N LEU A 53 9.84 4.78 -14.39
CA LEU A 53 10.00 4.21 -13.04
C LEU A 53 9.32 5.07 -11.97
N ALA A 54 9.44 6.40 -12.05
CA ALA A 54 8.76 7.32 -11.14
C ALA A 54 7.22 7.24 -11.25
N ILE A 55 6.70 7.14 -12.48
CA ILE A 55 5.27 6.92 -12.75
C ILE A 55 4.81 5.60 -12.12
N ALA A 56 5.50 4.49 -12.42
CA ALA A 56 5.17 3.17 -11.89
C ALA A 56 5.18 3.13 -10.34
N LYS A 57 6.12 3.84 -9.71
CA LYS A 57 6.19 3.96 -8.24
C LYS A 57 4.95 4.65 -7.67
N THR A 58 4.53 5.74 -8.30
CA THR A 58 3.35 6.53 -7.87
C THR A 58 2.06 5.74 -8.09
N ASP A 59 1.95 5.04 -9.23
CA ASP A 59 0.80 4.21 -9.56
C ASP A 59 0.68 3.02 -8.61
N MET A 60 1.79 2.36 -8.25
CA MET A 60 1.79 1.29 -7.25
C MET A 60 1.35 1.78 -5.87
N GLN A 61 1.82 2.95 -5.43
CA GLN A 61 1.38 3.55 -4.17
C GLN A 61 -0.13 3.85 -4.19
N THR A 62 -0.62 4.39 -5.30
CA THR A 62 -2.05 4.69 -5.50
C THR A 62 -2.89 3.40 -5.50
N ALA A 63 -2.44 2.37 -6.23
CA ALA A 63 -3.10 1.07 -6.27
C ALA A 63 -3.14 0.39 -4.89
N CYS A 64 -2.02 0.44 -4.15
CA CYS A 64 -1.94 -0.09 -2.78
C CYS A 64 -2.93 0.61 -1.84
N MET A 65 -3.02 1.94 -1.92
CA MET A 65 -3.97 2.73 -1.14
C MET A 65 -5.43 2.39 -1.50
N ALA A 66 -5.75 2.31 -2.80
CA ALA A 66 -7.09 1.94 -3.25
C ALA A 66 -7.49 0.53 -2.80
N ALA A 67 -6.59 -0.46 -2.93
CA ALA A 67 -6.82 -1.82 -2.47
C ALA A 67 -6.99 -1.91 -0.95
N CYS A 68 -6.14 -1.22 -0.17
CA CYS A 68 -6.29 -1.13 1.29
C CYS A 68 -7.64 -0.53 1.68
N ARG A 69 -8.09 0.51 0.98
CA ARG A 69 -9.40 1.14 1.23
C ARG A 69 -10.56 0.20 0.87
N ALA A 70 -10.43 -0.59 -0.20
CA ALA A 70 -11.41 -1.60 -0.58
C ALA A 70 -11.56 -2.70 0.50
N VAL A 71 -10.46 -3.10 1.15
CA VAL A 71 -10.51 -4.01 2.30
C VAL A 71 -11.11 -3.32 3.52
N ALA A 72 -10.65 -2.10 3.82
CA ALA A 72 -11.06 -1.38 5.00
C ALA A 72 -12.56 -1.05 5.00
N ARG A 73 -13.16 -0.81 3.82
CA ARG A 73 -14.58 -0.43 3.66
C ARG A 73 -14.96 0.69 4.65
N PRO A 74 -14.40 1.91 4.51
CA PRO A 74 -14.79 3.04 5.33
C PRO A 74 -16.30 3.27 5.23
N ASP A 75 -16.92 3.68 6.33
CA ASP A 75 -18.33 4.02 6.31
C ASP A 75 -18.53 5.28 5.47
N ALA A 76 -19.61 5.32 4.67
CA ALA A 76 -19.87 6.42 3.75
C ALA A 76 -20.17 7.77 4.45
N ASN A 77 -20.32 7.75 5.79
CA ASN A 77 -20.63 8.92 6.62
C ASN A 77 -19.52 9.13 7.67
N SER A 78 -18.48 9.88 7.32
CA SER A 78 -17.48 10.40 8.26
C SER A 78 -17.38 11.91 8.13
#